data_AF-A0A231NRI6-F1
#
_entry.id   AF-A0A231NRI6-F1
#
_cell.length_a   1.000
_cell.length_b   1.000
_cell.length_c   1.000
_cell.angle_alpha   90.00
_cell.angle_beta   90.00
_cell.angle_gamma   90.00
#
_symmetry.space_group_name_H-M   'P 1'
#
loop_
_entity.id
_entity.type
_entity.pdbx_description
1 polymer ?
#
loop_
_entity_poly.entity_id
_entity_poly.type
_entity_poly.pdbx_seq_one_letter_code
_entity_poly.pdbx_strand_id
1 'polypeptide(L)'
;MELQYYFADDFSAFEDYFAGIKKTVRRYLKNEPVNGFGEPLDEMYYITSGTMSGSFIHESGNVKTSSFYGKGYLAPLYFPGEIEMMRSFAFTAVTDLEVFVFNRIGFERYVNSNPDLNMAMYRAYIKLVSLNGQELANQLFSTGMEKICNFFYIYLKNTNEHDQRIPFSQQAIAEFVGLNRANVAKYLKILREEQIIDTRRNQIFIINMEKLRQFCSQTI
;
A
#
# COMPACT_ATOMS: atom_id res chain seq x y z
N MET A 1 -6.74 1.98 -16.32
CA MET A 1 -5.99 1.13 -15.37
C MET A 1 -6.70 1.28 -14.04
N GLU A 2 -7.24 0.20 -13.47
CA GLU A 2 -7.97 0.27 -12.20
C GLU A 2 -7.01 0.65 -11.05
N LEU A 3 -7.51 1.41 -10.07
CA LEU A 3 -6.74 1.83 -8.90
C LEU A 3 -6.33 0.58 -8.11
N GLN A 4 -5.04 0.32 -7.96
CA GLN A 4 -4.52 -0.86 -7.25
C GLN A 4 -3.64 -0.41 -6.08
N TYR A 5 -4.07 -0.74 -4.85
CA TYR A 5 -3.35 -0.40 -3.62
C TYR A 5 -2.44 -1.51 -3.12
N TYR A 6 -2.49 -2.70 -3.73
CA TYR A 6 -1.72 -3.88 -3.34
C TYR A 6 -0.84 -4.34 -4.50
N PHE A 7 0.47 -4.29 -4.32
CA PHE A 7 1.46 -4.69 -5.32
C PHE A 7 2.13 -6.01 -4.92
N ALA A 8 2.16 -6.96 -5.84
CA ALA A 8 2.73 -8.29 -5.65
C ALA A 8 3.11 -8.87 -7.01
N ASP A 9 4.04 -9.82 -6.99
CA ASP A 9 4.50 -10.59 -8.15
C ASP A 9 5.18 -9.82 -9.29
N ASP A 10 5.26 -8.48 -9.23
CA ASP A 10 5.93 -7.64 -10.23
C ASP A 10 7.39 -8.06 -10.50
N PHE A 11 8.05 -8.69 -9.52
CA PHE A 11 9.43 -9.16 -9.62
C PHE A 11 9.60 -10.66 -9.34
N SER A 12 8.53 -11.47 -9.36
CA SER A 12 8.61 -12.91 -9.10
C SER A 12 9.53 -13.66 -10.08
N ALA A 13 9.59 -13.21 -11.34
CA ALA A 13 10.52 -13.76 -12.33
C ALA A 13 12.01 -13.58 -11.96
N PHE A 14 12.32 -12.71 -11.00
CA PHE A 14 13.69 -12.44 -10.54
C PHE A 14 13.98 -13.04 -9.16
N GLU A 15 13.09 -13.88 -8.61
CA GLU A 15 13.28 -14.48 -7.27
C GLU A 15 14.61 -15.23 -7.16
N ASP A 16 14.93 -16.09 -8.13
CA ASP A 16 16.19 -16.84 -8.17
C ASP A 16 17.41 -15.93 -8.31
N TYR A 17 17.29 -14.88 -9.14
CA TYR A 17 18.33 -13.88 -9.30
C TYR A 17 18.61 -13.15 -7.98
N PHE A 18 17.56 -12.70 -7.30
CA PHE A 18 17.64 -12.06 -5.98
C PHE A 18 18.16 -13.03 -4.91
N ALA A 19 17.76 -14.29 -4.94
CA ALA A 19 18.24 -15.33 -4.05
C ALA A 19 19.74 -15.59 -4.22
N GLY A 20 20.28 -15.47 -5.45
CA GLY A 20 21.70 -15.61 -5.74
C GLY A 20 22.55 -14.43 -5.27
N ILE A 21 21.98 -13.23 -5.14
CA ILE A 21 22.72 -12.01 -4.76
C ILE A 21 22.44 -11.53 -3.34
N LYS A 22 21.44 -12.09 -2.64
CA LYS A 22 21.10 -11.69 -1.26
C LYS A 22 22.25 -11.98 -0.30
N LYS A 23 22.42 -11.08 0.66
CA LYS A 23 23.36 -11.27 1.78
C LYS A 23 22.63 -11.48 3.11
N THR A 24 21.42 -10.92 3.21
CA THR A 24 20.66 -10.86 4.45
C THR A 24 19.22 -11.25 4.19
N VAL A 25 18.67 -12.08 5.08
CA VAL A 25 17.24 -12.36 5.19
C VAL A 25 16.80 -11.80 6.54
N ARG A 26 15.69 -11.05 6.56
CA ARG A 26 15.13 -10.50 7.80
C ARG A 26 13.68 -10.92 7.94
N ARG A 27 13.28 -11.20 9.18
CA ARG A 27 11.90 -11.53 9.55
C ARG A 27 11.37 -10.47 10.48
N TYR A 28 10.10 -10.15 10.32
CA TYR A 28 9.38 -9.20 11.14
C TYR A 28 8.05 -9.80 11.57
N LEU A 29 7.67 -9.56 12.81
CA LEU A 29 6.33 -9.88 13.30
C LEU A 29 5.35 -8.80 12.83
N LYS A 30 4.07 -9.17 12.76
CA LYS A 30 3.00 -8.21 12.48
C LYS A 30 3.09 -6.95 13.36
N ASN A 31 2.96 -5.79 12.71
CA ASN A 31 3.06 -4.43 13.23
C ASN A 31 4.48 -3.93 13.55
N GLU A 32 5.53 -4.72 13.28
CA GLU A 32 6.90 -4.23 13.46
C GLU A 32 7.31 -3.23 12.36
N PRO A 33 8.04 -2.16 12.71
CA PRO A 33 8.62 -1.26 11.71
C PRO A 33 9.73 -1.98 10.93
N VAL A 34 9.71 -1.83 9.61
CA VAL A 34 10.68 -2.45 8.71
C VAL A 34 11.92 -1.58 8.53
N ASN A 35 11.75 -0.25 8.48
CA ASN A 35 12.84 0.75 8.48
C ASN A 35 12.67 1.78 9.60
N GLY A 36 13.76 2.48 9.92
CA GLY A 36 13.77 3.61 10.85
C GLY A 36 13.09 4.85 10.25
N PHE A 37 12.36 5.59 11.08
CA PHE A 37 11.76 6.87 10.70
C PHE A 37 12.80 8.01 10.77
N GLY A 38 12.83 8.89 9.76
CA GLY A 38 13.76 10.01 9.67
C GLY A 38 15.16 9.66 9.12
N GLU A 39 15.46 8.36 9.00
CA GLU A 39 16.71 7.87 8.46
C GLU A 39 16.69 7.85 6.91
N PRO A 40 17.87 7.92 6.26
CA PRO A 40 17.95 7.65 4.83
C PRO A 40 17.41 6.26 4.51
N LEU A 41 16.57 6.15 3.48
CA LEU A 41 16.03 4.87 3.04
C LEU A 41 17.07 4.13 2.18
N ASP A 42 18.06 3.52 2.83
CA ASP A 42 19.19 2.87 2.18
C ASP A 42 19.04 1.36 1.97
N GLU A 43 17.96 0.77 2.47
CA GLU A 43 17.63 -0.63 2.29
C GLU A 43 16.47 -0.81 1.30
N MET A 44 16.57 -1.88 0.51
CA MET A 44 15.50 -2.41 -0.33
C MET A 44 15.14 -3.82 0.11
N TYR A 45 13.85 -4.15 0.02
CA TYR A 45 13.27 -5.36 0.56
C TYR A 45 12.54 -6.12 -0.55
N TYR A 46 13.06 -7.28 -0.93
CA TYR A 46 12.30 -8.22 -1.76
C TYR A 46 11.51 -9.15 -0.87
N ILE A 47 10.19 -9.19 -1.03
CA ILE A 47 9.28 -9.90 -0.13
C ILE A 47 9.16 -11.35 -0.55
N THR A 48 9.60 -12.28 0.29
CA THR A 48 9.46 -13.73 0.06
C THR A 48 8.17 -14.29 0.67
N SER A 49 7.68 -13.68 1.74
CA SER A 49 6.40 -14.02 2.36
C SER A 49 5.84 -12.85 3.17
N GLY A 50 4.51 -12.80 3.33
CA GLY A 50 3.83 -11.77 4.11
C GLY A 50 3.50 -10.50 3.32
N THR A 51 3.14 -9.45 4.05
CA THR A 51 2.72 -8.15 3.52
C THR A 51 3.27 -7.03 4.39
N MET A 52 3.74 -5.96 3.77
CA MET A 52 4.05 -4.69 4.45
C MET A 52 3.31 -3.52 3.81
N SER A 53 3.02 -2.48 4.60
CA SER A 53 2.51 -1.20 4.10
C SER A 53 3.65 -0.21 3.93
N GLY A 54 3.51 0.72 2.99
CA GLY A 54 4.35 1.92 2.87
C GLY A 54 3.53 3.17 3.17
N SER A 55 4.02 4.02 4.06
CA SER A 55 3.28 5.19 4.57
C SER A 55 4.15 6.43 4.65
N PHE A 56 3.56 7.59 4.37
CA PHE A 56 4.15 8.87 4.70
C PHE A 56 3.77 9.26 6.12
N ILE A 57 4.76 9.64 6.92
CA ILE A 57 4.58 10.13 8.29
C ILE A 57 4.92 11.62 8.30
N HIS A 58 3.93 12.44 8.61
CA HIS A 58 4.06 13.88 8.74
C HIS A 58 4.68 14.24 10.11
N GLU A 59 5.36 15.39 10.22
CA GLU A 59 5.95 15.89 11.47
C GLU A 59 4.94 16.04 12.62
N SER A 60 3.66 16.24 12.29
CA SER A 60 2.57 16.28 13.28
C SER A 60 2.15 14.90 13.81
N GLY A 61 2.77 13.82 13.34
CA GLY A 61 2.38 12.43 13.63
C GLY A 61 1.22 11.90 12.78
N ASN A 62 0.72 12.68 11.82
CA ASN A 62 -0.30 12.19 10.89
C ASN A 62 0.30 11.18 9.93
N VAL A 63 -0.37 10.05 9.73
CA VAL A 63 0.07 8.98 8.85
C VAL A 63 -0.84 8.92 7.63
N LYS A 64 -0.25 8.84 6.45
CA LYS A 64 -0.93 8.55 5.18
C LYS A 64 -0.37 7.26 4.61
N THR A 65 -1.15 6.19 4.65
CA THR A 65 -0.74 4.95 3.98
C THR A 65 -0.89 5.12 2.48
N SER A 66 0.17 4.83 1.73
CA SER A 66 0.20 4.94 0.26
C SER A 66 -0.25 3.62 -0.39
N SER A 67 0.33 2.51 0.04
CA SER A 67 0.19 1.21 -0.65
C SER A 67 0.65 0.05 0.22
N PHE A 68 0.28 -1.15 -0.21
CA PHE A 68 0.72 -2.42 0.35
C PHE A 68 1.57 -3.20 -0.64
N TYR A 69 2.51 -3.96 -0.11
CA TYR A 69 3.46 -4.74 -0.87
C TYR A 69 3.47 -6.17 -0.33
N GLY A 70 3.28 -7.14 -1.23
CA GLY A 70 3.24 -8.56 -0.92
C GLY A 70 4.38 -9.35 -1.56
N LYS A 71 4.29 -10.68 -1.45
CA LYS A 71 5.24 -11.62 -2.04
C LYS A 71 5.56 -11.27 -3.50
N GLY A 72 6.84 -11.38 -3.86
CA GLY A 72 7.29 -11.16 -5.22
C GLY A 72 7.50 -9.69 -5.59
N TYR A 73 7.26 -8.76 -4.66
CA TYR A 73 7.53 -7.34 -4.87
C TYR A 73 8.87 -6.90 -4.26
N LEU A 74 9.48 -5.86 -4.84
CA LEU A 74 10.70 -5.22 -4.36
C LEU A 74 10.38 -3.77 -3.96
N ALA A 75 10.52 -3.44 -2.67
CA ALA A 75 10.15 -2.14 -2.12
C ALA A 75 11.25 -1.54 -1.20
N PRO A 76 11.52 -0.22 -1.27
CA PRO A 76 11.08 0.67 -2.34
C PRO A 76 11.67 0.19 -3.69
N LEU A 77 11.17 0.73 -4.80
CA LEU A 77 11.82 0.56 -6.09
C LEU A 77 13.19 1.26 -6.07
N TYR A 78 14.14 0.80 -6.89
CA TYR A 78 15.48 1.38 -6.92
C TYR A 78 15.43 2.82 -7.42
N PHE A 79 15.99 3.76 -6.66
CA PHE A 79 16.20 5.14 -7.08
C PHE A 79 17.66 5.57 -6.80
N PRO A 80 18.28 6.33 -7.71
CA PRO A 80 19.64 6.84 -7.52
C PRO A 80 19.66 8.04 -6.56
N GLY A 81 20.78 8.23 -5.87
CA GLY A 81 21.02 9.40 -5.00
C GLY A 81 20.19 9.41 -3.72
N GLU A 82 20.14 10.57 -3.07
CA GLU A 82 19.29 10.82 -1.90
C GLU A 82 18.03 11.60 -2.33
N ILE A 83 16.90 11.23 -1.73
CA ILE A 83 15.62 11.92 -1.91
C ILE A 83 15.10 12.26 -0.51
N GLU A 84 15.14 13.54 -0.14
CA GLU A 84 14.82 14.00 1.22
C GLU A 84 13.42 13.55 1.69
N MET A 85 12.44 13.59 0.78
CA MET A 85 11.08 13.12 1.03
C MET A 85 11.03 11.67 1.53
N MET A 86 11.97 10.82 1.13
CA MET A 86 11.98 9.40 1.52
C MET A 86 12.30 9.20 3.01
N ARG A 87 12.86 10.21 3.70
CA ARG A 87 13.05 10.16 5.17
C ARG A 87 11.73 10.13 5.94
N SER A 88 10.67 10.68 5.34
CA SER A 88 9.32 10.65 5.89
C SER A 88 8.54 9.39 5.48
N PHE A 89 9.16 8.47 4.73
CA PHE A 89 8.52 7.24 4.26
C PHE A 89 8.91 6.05 5.15
N ALA A 90 7.90 5.32 5.64
CA ALA A 90 8.08 4.19 6.53
C ALA A 90 7.34 2.95 6.03
N PHE A 91 7.99 1.81 6.20
CA PHE A 91 7.44 0.49 5.98
C PHE A 91 7.11 -0.18 7.32
N THR A 92 5.96 -0.85 7.38
CA THR A 92 5.52 -1.59 8.56
C THR A 92 4.97 -2.95 8.14
N ALA A 93 5.36 -4.00 8.85
CA ALA A 93 4.83 -5.35 8.62
C ALA A 93 3.32 -5.39 8.96
N VAL A 94 2.49 -5.82 8.01
CA VAL A 94 1.02 -5.95 8.18
C VAL A 94 0.63 -7.37 8.57
N THR A 95 1.43 -8.34 8.14
CA THR A 95 1.44 -9.73 8.58
C THR A 95 2.87 -10.10 8.98
N ASP A 96 3.07 -11.32 9.49
CA ASP A 96 4.43 -11.82 9.65
C ASP A 96 5.12 -11.82 8.28
N LEU A 97 6.29 -11.20 8.22
CA LEU A 97 6.96 -10.79 6.98
C LEU A 97 8.36 -11.39 6.92
N GLU A 98 8.73 -11.91 5.76
CA GLU A 98 10.10 -12.31 5.44
C GLU A 98 10.58 -11.62 4.17
N VAL A 99 11.80 -11.07 4.20
CA VAL A 99 12.37 -10.30 3.10
C VAL A 99 13.84 -10.64 2.86
N PHE A 100 14.28 -10.55 1.61
CA PHE A 100 15.69 -10.34 1.29
C PHE A 100 16.01 -8.86 1.40
N VAL A 101 17.12 -8.52 2.07
CA VAL A 101 17.55 -7.12 2.27
C VAL A 101 18.73 -6.81 1.36
N PHE A 102 18.61 -5.72 0.62
CA PHE A 102 19.66 -5.19 -0.26
C PHE A 102 20.03 -3.78 0.15
N ASN A 103 21.32 -3.45 0.07
CA ASN A 103 21.76 -2.06 0.13
C ASN A 103 21.39 -1.36 -1.18
N ARG A 104 20.56 -0.33 -1.12
CA ARG A 104 20.03 0.41 -2.27
C ARG A 104 21.13 1.00 -3.15
N ILE A 105 22.13 1.64 -2.54
CA ILE A 105 23.26 2.25 -3.27
C ILE A 105 23.99 1.19 -4.09
N GLY A 106 24.33 0.06 -3.46
CA GLY A 106 24.97 -1.06 -4.13
C GLY A 106 24.06 -1.84 -5.09
N PHE A 107 22.74 -1.62 -5.05
CA PHE A 107 21.78 -2.33 -5.89
C PHE A 107 21.80 -1.85 -7.34
N GLU A 108 22.31 -0.65 -7.59
CA GLU A 108 22.46 -0.04 -8.91
C GLU A 108 23.10 -1.00 -9.93
N ARG A 109 24.19 -1.66 -9.54
CA ARG A 109 24.92 -2.59 -10.44
C ARG A 109 24.05 -3.75 -10.91
N TYR A 110 23.11 -4.21 -10.09
CA TYR A 110 22.23 -5.35 -10.43
C TYR A 110 21.12 -4.91 -11.38
N VAL A 111 20.54 -3.74 -11.15
CA VAL A 111 19.52 -3.17 -12.05
C VAL A 111 20.12 -2.78 -13.40
N ASN A 112 21.32 -2.20 -13.43
CA ASN A 112 21.94 -1.72 -14.66
C ASN A 112 22.61 -2.83 -15.50
N SER A 113 22.91 -3.99 -14.90
CA SER A 113 23.48 -5.14 -15.62
C SER A 113 22.42 -6.14 -16.10
N ASN A 114 21.15 -5.95 -15.75
CA ASN A 114 20.05 -6.84 -16.12
C ASN A 114 18.93 -6.04 -16.81
N PRO A 115 18.87 -6.02 -18.16
CA PRO A 115 17.87 -5.26 -18.91
C PRO A 115 16.42 -5.66 -18.58
N ASP A 116 16.16 -6.94 -18.30
CA ASP A 116 14.80 -7.40 -17.96
C ASP A 116 14.37 -6.88 -16.60
N LEU A 117 15.27 -6.88 -15.61
CA LEU A 117 15.02 -6.29 -14.30
C LEU A 117 14.80 -4.78 -14.40
N ASN A 118 15.58 -4.11 -15.23
CA ASN A 118 15.43 -2.68 -15.51
C ASN A 118 14.05 -2.37 -16.12
N MET A 119 13.62 -3.16 -17.11
CA MET A 119 12.27 -3.04 -17.68
C MET A 119 11.15 -3.35 -16.68
N ALA A 120 11.35 -4.31 -15.77
CA ALA A 120 10.41 -4.59 -14.67
C ALA A 120 10.31 -3.39 -13.70
N MET A 121 11.44 -2.75 -13.36
CA MET A 121 11.45 -1.52 -12.57
C MET A 121 10.64 -0.41 -13.24
N TYR A 122 10.82 -0.17 -14.54
CA TYR A 122 10.03 0.84 -15.26
C TYR A 122 8.53 0.53 -15.24
N ARG A 123 8.13 -0.73 -15.42
CA ARG A 123 6.72 -1.14 -15.31
C ARG A 123 6.16 -0.87 -13.91
N ALA A 124 6.92 -1.21 -12.86
CA ALA A 124 6.53 -0.96 -11.49
C ALA A 124 6.43 0.55 -11.18
N TYR A 125 7.36 1.36 -11.70
CA TYR A 125 7.30 2.82 -11.57
C TYR A 125 6.06 3.42 -12.22
N ILE A 126 5.70 2.99 -13.44
CA ILE A 126 4.48 3.46 -14.12
C ILE A 126 3.23 3.13 -13.31
N LYS A 127 3.17 1.94 -12.70
CA LYS A 127 2.07 1.57 -11.80
C LYS A 127 2.00 2.49 -10.58
N LEU A 128 3.13 2.76 -9.93
CA LEU A 128 3.19 3.62 -8.75
C LEU A 128 2.83 5.08 -9.07
N VAL A 129 3.34 5.64 -10.18
CA VAL A 129 3.00 6.99 -10.64
C VAL A 129 1.51 7.09 -10.96
N SER A 130 0.95 6.07 -11.59
CA SER A 130 -0.48 6.04 -11.92
C SER A 130 -1.37 5.91 -10.69
N LEU A 131 -0.95 5.14 -9.68
CA LEU A 131 -1.60 5.10 -8.38
C LEU A 131 -1.58 6.50 -7.74
N ASN A 132 -0.42 7.14 -7.68
CA ASN A 132 -0.27 8.47 -7.06
C ASN A 132 -1.09 9.55 -7.78
N GLY A 133 -1.16 9.51 -9.13
CA GLY A 133 -1.98 10.43 -9.91
C GLY A 133 -3.49 10.26 -9.65
N GLN A 134 -3.96 9.00 -9.55
CA GLN A 134 -5.34 8.72 -9.20
C GLN A 134 -5.66 9.10 -7.75
N GLU A 135 -4.74 8.85 -6.82
CA GLU A 135 -4.90 9.27 -5.42
C GLU A 135 -4.96 10.79 -5.31
N LEU A 136 -4.11 11.52 -6.04
CA LEU A 136 -4.18 12.99 -6.09
C LEU A 136 -5.55 13.48 -6.60
N ALA A 137 -6.05 12.88 -7.69
CA ALA A 137 -7.37 13.23 -8.22
C ALA A 137 -8.49 12.92 -7.20
N ASN A 138 -8.47 11.73 -6.58
CA ASN A 138 -9.42 11.34 -5.53
C ASN A 138 -9.34 12.29 -4.33
N GLN A 139 -8.14 12.75 -3.95
CA GLN A 139 -7.97 13.71 -2.87
C GLN A 139 -8.55 15.09 -3.18
N LEU A 140 -8.39 15.58 -4.42
CA LEU A 140 -8.83 16.90 -4.85
C LEU A 140 -10.32 16.98 -5.18
N PHE A 141 -10.89 15.93 -5.78
CA PHE A 141 -12.22 16.00 -6.38
C PHE A 141 -13.30 15.22 -5.62
N SER A 142 -12.93 14.26 -4.76
CA SER A 142 -13.90 13.46 -4.02
C SER A 142 -14.20 14.03 -2.63
N THR A 143 -15.47 13.96 -2.24
CA THR A 143 -15.95 14.21 -0.89
C THR A 143 -15.42 13.15 0.09
N GLY A 144 -15.45 13.44 1.39
CA GLY A 144 -15.03 12.46 2.40
C GLY A 144 -15.83 11.14 2.37
N MET A 145 -17.11 11.20 2.00
CA MET A 145 -17.94 10.00 1.83
C MET A 145 -17.49 9.18 0.62
N GLU A 146 -17.28 9.84 -0.52
CA GLU A 146 -16.79 9.18 -1.74
C GLU A 146 -15.43 8.53 -1.49
N LYS A 147 -14.49 9.20 -0.82
CA LYS A 147 -13.16 8.62 -0.51
C LYS A 147 -13.25 7.27 0.22
N ILE A 148 -14.16 7.15 1.20
CA ILE A 148 -14.38 5.89 1.92
C ILE A 148 -15.02 4.83 1.03
N CYS A 149 -16.08 5.19 0.30
CA CYS A 149 -16.80 4.24 -0.54
C CYS A 149 -15.93 3.75 -1.71
N ASN A 150 -15.18 4.65 -2.33
CA ASN A 150 -14.19 4.39 -3.35
C ASN A 150 -13.15 3.37 -2.85
N PHE A 151 -12.59 3.60 -1.66
CA PHE A 151 -11.62 2.69 -1.05
C PHE A 151 -12.22 1.29 -0.82
N PHE A 152 -13.42 1.18 -0.25
CA PHE A 152 -14.07 -0.12 -0.03
C PHE A 152 -14.35 -0.85 -1.34
N TYR A 153 -14.88 -0.14 -2.34
CA TYR A 153 -15.22 -0.72 -3.63
C TYR A 153 -13.97 -1.25 -4.36
N ILE A 154 -12.90 -0.45 -4.40
CA ILE A 154 -11.65 -0.84 -5.04
C ILE A 154 -10.95 -1.97 -4.28
N TYR A 155 -10.91 -1.91 -2.95
CA TYR A 155 -10.29 -2.94 -2.14
C TYR A 155 -10.93 -4.31 -2.41
N LEU A 156 -12.27 -4.37 -2.43
CA LEU A 156 -12.99 -5.63 -2.70
C LEU A 156 -12.83 -6.12 -4.14
N LYS A 157 -12.73 -5.21 -5.12
CA LYS A 157 -12.45 -5.60 -6.51
C LYS A 157 -11.06 -6.21 -6.70
N ASN A 158 -10.07 -5.72 -5.95
CA ASN A 158 -8.68 -6.11 -6.11
C ASN A 158 -8.25 -7.25 -5.17
N THR A 159 -9.13 -7.70 -4.27
CA THR A 159 -8.85 -8.81 -3.37
C THR A 159 -9.66 -10.03 -3.78
N ASN A 160 -9.04 -11.20 -3.78
CA ASN A 160 -9.73 -12.48 -4.00
C ASN A 160 -10.50 -12.95 -2.75
N GLU A 161 -10.62 -12.11 -1.72
CA GLU A 161 -11.41 -12.40 -0.52
C GLU A 161 -12.89 -12.19 -0.84
N HIS A 162 -13.60 -13.28 -1.15
CA HIS A 162 -15.03 -13.27 -1.51
C HIS A 162 -15.99 -12.94 -0.35
N ASP A 163 -15.49 -12.62 0.84
CA ASP A 163 -16.30 -12.40 2.04
C ASP A 163 -16.79 -10.95 2.21
N GLN A 164 -16.60 -10.11 1.18
CA GLN A 164 -17.00 -8.69 1.17
C GLN A 164 -16.47 -7.92 2.40
N ARG A 165 -15.33 -8.37 2.93
CA ARG A 165 -14.75 -7.90 4.17
C ARG A 165 -13.66 -6.88 3.91
N ILE A 166 -13.69 -5.81 4.68
CA ILE A 166 -12.62 -4.84 4.83
C ILE A 166 -11.95 -5.09 6.19
N PRO A 167 -10.78 -5.76 6.25
CA PRO A 167 -10.14 -6.16 7.50
C PRO A 167 -9.31 -5.02 8.13
N PHE A 168 -9.86 -3.80 8.12
CA PHE A 168 -9.17 -2.60 8.61
C PHE A 168 -9.92 -1.94 9.76
N SER A 169 -9.15 -1.39 10.70
CA SER A 169 -9.69 -0.52 11.75
C SER A 169 -10.11 0.83 11.17
N GLN A 170 -10.95 1.58 11.89
CA GLN A 170 -11.31 2.95 11.48
C GLN A 170 -10.10 3.87 11.38
N GLN A 171 -9.08 3.63 12.21
CA GLN A 171 -7.84 4.40 12.18
C GLN A 171 -7.05 4.09 10.90
N ALA A 172 -6.91 2.81 10.54
CA ALA A 172 -6.28 2.42 9.29
C ALA A 172 -7.04 3.00 8.08
N ILE A 173 -8.37 2.94 8.09
CA ILE A 173 -9.19 3.56 7.03
C ILE A 173 -8.92 5.06 6.95
N ALA A 174 -8.91 5.78 8.09
CA ALA A 174 -8.60 7.20 8.16
C ALA A 174 -7.24 7.53 7.51
N GLU A 175 -6.20 6.76 7.86
CA GLU A 175 -4.85 6.87 7.30
C GLU A 175 -4.81 6.56 5.80
N PHE A 176 -5.64 5.63 5.32
CA PHE A 176 -5.76 5.31 3.90
C PHE A 176 -6.46 6.39 3.10
N VAL A 177 -7.61 6.86 3.56
CA VAL A 177 -8.43 7.80 2.77
C VAL A 177 -8.03 9.26 2.99
N GLY A 178 -7.12 9.54 3.92
CA GLY A 178 -6.67 10.90 4.25
C GLY A 178 -7.76 11.69 4.97
N LEU A 179 -8.51 11.05 5.87
CA LEU A 179 -9.54 11.69 6.69
C LEU A 179 -9.18 11.57 8.17
N ASN A 180 -9.68 12.46 9.00
CA ASN A 180 -9.58 12.26 10.45
C ASN A 180 -10.56 11.16 10.91
N ARG A 181 -10.26 10.56 12.06
CA ARG A 181 -11.06 9.45 12.63
C ARG A 181 -12.52 9.83 12.91
N ALA A 182 -12.80 11.08 13.28
CA ALA A 182 -14.16 11.55 13.54
C ALA A 182 -15.02 11.56 12.27
N ASN A 183 -14.45 11.99 11.14
CA ASN A 183 -15.10 11.94 9.84
C ASN A 183 -15.33 10.51 9.39
N VAL A 184 -14.35 9.60 9.56
CA VAL A 184 -14.56 8.18 9.27
C VAL A 184 -15.71 7.61 10.12
N ALA A 185 -15.71 7.84 11.43
CA ALA A 185 -16.79 7.37 12.29
C ALA A 185 -18.17 7.93 11.90
N LYS A 186 -18.24 9.21 11.52
CA LYS A 186 -19.46 9.85 11.00
C LYS A 186 -19.95 9.16 9.72
N TYR A 187 -19.08 8.96 8.74
CA TYR A 187 -19.47 8.36 7.46
C TYR A 187 -19.84 6.88 7.59
N LEU A 188 -19.10 6.10 8.40
CA LEU A 188 -19.47 4.72 8.70
C LEU A 188 -20.83 4.63 9.42
N LYS A 189 -21.18 5.61 10.27
CA LYS A 189 -22.52 5.67 10.87
C LYS A 189 -23.60 5.83 9.79
N ILE A 190 -23.42 6.76 8.86
CA ILE A 190 -24.36 6.97 7.75
C ILE A 190 -24.50 5.71 6.90
N LEU A 191 -23.39 5.08 6.52
CA LEU A 191 -23.42 3.83 5.72
C LEU A 191 -24.14 2.68 6.44
N ARG A 192 -24.07 2.60 7.77
CA ARG A 192 -24.86 1.62 8.56
C ARG A 192 -26.34 1.94 8.58
N GLU A 193 -26.70 3.21 8.81
CA GLU A 193 -28.10 3.68 8.80
C GLU A 193 -28.75 3.44 7.44
N GLU A 194 -27.97 3.58 6.36
CA GLU A 194 -28.37 3.26 4.99
C GLU A 194 -28.35 1.76 4.66
N GLN A 195 -28.01 0.88 5.61
CA GLN A 195 -27.91 -0.58 5.43
C GLN A 195 -26.94 -0.99 4.30
N ILE A 196 -25.85 -0.23 4.12
CA ILE A 196 -24.81 -0.51 3.14
C ILE A 196 -23.72 -1.41 3.74
N ILE A 197 -23.42 -1.20 5.03
CA ILE A 197 -22.37 -1.93 5.74
C ILE A 197 -22.86 -2.48 7.09
N ASP A 198 -22.21 -3.55 7.54
CA ASP A 198 -22.17 -3.98 8.94
C ASP A 198 -20.75 -3.74 9.48
N THR A 199 -20.63 -3.32 10.73
CA THR A 199 -19.32 -3.06 11.36
C THR A 199 -19.11 -3.96 12.56
N ARG A 200 -17.97 -4.66 12.59
CA ARG A 200 -17.52 -5.47 13.72
C ARG A 200 -16.19 -4.92 14.25
N ARG A 201 -15.70 -5.50 15.34
CA ARG A 201 -14.40 -5.08 15.90
C ARG A 201 -13.30 -5.29 14.85
N ASN A 202 -12.66 -4.20 14.44
CA ASN A 202 -11.59 -4.15 13.42
C ASN A 202 -11.95 -4.70 12.04
N GLN A 203 -13.24 -4.77 11.71
CA GLN A 203 -13.72 -5.32 10.43
C GLN A 203 -14.99 -4.59 9.97
N ILE A 204 -15.13 -4.41 8.66
CA ILE A 204 -16.36 -3.89 8.04
C ILE A 204 -16.79 -4.88 6.97
N PHE A 205 -18.08 -5.21 6.93
CA PHE A 205 -18.68 -6.06 5.91
C PHE A 205 -19.55 -5.21 5.01
N ILE A 206 -19.34 -5.27 3.70
CA ILE A 206 -20.20 -4.60 2.73
C ILE A 206 -21.39 -5.51 2.48
N ILE A 207 -22.58 -5.13 2.96
CA ILE A 207 -23.80 -5.97 2.84
C ILE A 207 -24.68 -5.56 1.65
N ASN A 208 -24.44 -4.39 1.04
CA ASN A 208 -25.12 -3.95 -0.17
C ASN A 208 -24.14 -3.23 -1.12
N MET A 209 -23.56 -4.00 -2.05
CA MET A 209 -22.57 -3.49 -3.01
C MET A 209 -23.16 -2.52 -4.04
N GLU A 210 -24.38 -2.77 -4.49
CA GLU A 210 -25.06 -1.90 -5.46
C GLU A 210 -25.30 -0.50 -4.87
N LYS A 211 -25.77 -0.46 -3.62
CA LYS A 211 -25.97 0.82 -2.91
C LYS A 211 -24.65 1.48 -2.56
N LEU A 212 -23.60 0.73 -2.20
CA LEU A 212 -22.25 1.29 -2.02
C LEU A 212 -21.77 2.02 -3.29
N ARG A 213 -22.01 1.44 -4.48
CA ARG A 213 -21.58 2.03 -5.76
C ARG A 213 -22.21 3.39 -6.03
N GLN A 214 -23.41 3.65 -5.52
CA GLN A 214 -24.11 4.95 -5.64
C GLN A 214 -23.44 6.07 -4.82
N PHE A 215 -22.67 5.71 -3.79
CA PHE A 215 -21.91 6.65 -2.96
C PHE A 215 -20.44 6.79 -3.40
N CYS A 216 -20.02 6.02 -4.42
CA CYS A 216 -18.72 6.15 -5.03
C CYS A 216 -18.72 7.27 -6.07
N SER A 217 -17.53 7.78 -6.41
CA SER A 217 -17.40 8.73 -7.52
C SER A 217 -17.85 8.10 -8.85
N GLN A 218 -18.28 8.94 -9.80
CA GLN A 218 -18.76 8.45 -11.10
C GLN A 218 -17.65 7.75 -11.90
N THR A 219 -16.40 8.16 -11.70
CA THR A 219 -15.22 7.74 -12.49
C THR A 219 -14.51 6.49 -11.96
N ILE A 220 -15.13 5.73 -11.04
CA ILE A 220 -14.52 4.55 -10.40
C ILE A 220 -15.00 3.19 -10.92
#